data_AF-A0A2V6ETB9-F1
#
_entry.id   AF-A0A2V6ETB9-F1
#
_cell.length_a   1.000
_cell.length_b   1.000
_cell.length_c   1.000
_cell.angle_alpha   90.00
_cell.angle_beta   90.00
_cell.angle_gamma   90.00
#
_symmetry.space_group_name_H-M   'P 1'
#
loop_
_entity.id
_entity.type
_entity.pdbx_description
1 polymer ?
#
loop_
_entity_poly.entity_id
_entity_poly.type
_entity_poly.pdbx_seq_one_letter_code
_entity_poly.pdbx_strand_id
1 'polypeptide(L)'
;MKHALLALITIGAGALIGDGLGRFPVVHQVAGHIFQRGKLIALVRQSGVFEADVRARLREKQFCAGREDFDEAESVALRDELIASEALPTNTVKTNSSGRVLTALRNQFADDRQFRAALHHSGVSQRTLRRTLADTIRGEEWIENQIASQVAVSDAEVQKYFEQHQAEFKQPTRIRARHIFLAAPEGSAPEVTQAKQQAILDIAVRLGRGEDFTELAALVSEDEASKTRGGDLGFFAANRMPAEFFEAAEQLTPNAPPRFLQSHLGFHALQVTDVHPARPLTLADVTPEITALIAAEKRRTAVAALESDLARCTRFVVK
;
A
#
# COMPACT_ATOMS: atom_id res chain seq x y z
N MET A 1 -46.76 32.21 28.86
CA MET A 1 -45.70 31.76 27.92
C MET A 1 -44.47 31.30 28.71
N LYS A 2 -44.43 30.04 29.18
CA LYS A 2 -43.25 29.42 29.81
C LYS A 2 -43.49 27.93 30.16
N HIS A 3 -44.24 27.17 29.37
CA HIS A 3 -44.49 25.73 29.65
C HIS A 3 -44.50 24.79 28.43
N ALA A 4 -43.92 25.19 27.29
CA ALA A 4 -43.83 24.31 26.11
C ALA A 4 -42.41 23.77 25.82
N LEU A 5 -41.42 24.12 26.64
CA LEU A 5 -40.01 23.85 26.39
C LEU A 5 -39.41 22.93 27.47
N LEU A 6 -40.06 21.79 27.76
CA LEU A 6 -39.47 20.79 28.68
C LEU A 6 -39.92 19.34 28.42
N ALA A 7 -40.50 19.05 27.25
CA ALA A 7 -40.96 17.71 26.87
C ALA A 7 -40.04 17.00 25.83
N LEU A 8 -38.85 17.53 25.57
CA LEU A 8 -37.94 17.01 24.53
C LEU A 8 -36.53 16.69 25.06
N ILE A 9 -36.40 16.41 26.36
CA ILE A 9 -35.10 16.08 27.01
C ILE A 9 -34.96 14.57 27.29
N THR A 10 -35.94 13.73 26.91
CA THR A 10 -35.83 12.27 27.03
C THR A 10 -35.98 11.58 25.67
N ILE A 11 -35.03 11.84 24.77
CA ILE A 11 -34.65 10.84 23.77
C ILE A 11 -33.16 10.63 23.96
N GLY A 12 -32.85 9.68 24.84
CA GLY A 12 -31.54 9.08 24.91
C GLY A 12 -31.11 8.60 23.53
N ALA A 13 -29.82 8.74 23.26
CA ALA A 13 -29.16 8.20 22.10
C ALA A 13 -29.70 6.80 21.74
N GLY A 14 -30.42 6.69 20.61
CA GLY A 14 -30.62 5.41 19.92
C GLY A 14 -32.00 4.77 19.90
N ALA A 15 -33.09 5.38 20.40
CA ALA A 15 -34.42 4.78 20.27
C ALA A 15 -35.52 5.80 19.98
N LEU A 16 -36.27 5.55 18.88
CA LEU A 16 -37.53 6.19 18.49
C LEU A 16 -37.43 7.58 17.83
N ILE A 17 -36.73 7.64 16.69
CA ILE A 17 -37.36 8.33 15.57
C ILE A 17 -38.32 7.29 14.97
N GLY A 18 -39.62 7.40 15.24
CA GLY A 18 -40.60 6.52 14.60
C GLY A 18 -40.44 6.54 13.08
N ASP A 19 -40.68 5.41 12.40
CA ASP A 19 -40.35 5.15 10.98
C ASP A 19 -40.76 6.25 9.98
N GLY A 20 -41.73 7.11 10.35
CA GLY A 20 -42.16 8.26 9.56
C GLY A 20 -41.36 9.55 9.76
N LEU A 21 -40.89 9.86 10.98
CA LEU A 21 -40.26 11.16 11.29
C LEU A 21 -38.83 11.27 10.77
N GLY A 22 -38.11 10.14 10.66
CA GLY A 22 -36.71 10.10 10.21
C GLY A 22 -36.52 10.38 8.73
N ARG A 23 -37.63 10.57 7.99
CA ARG A 23 -37.64 10.90 6.57
C ARG A 23 -37.68 12.41 6.32
N PHE A 24 -37.90 13.24 7.35
CA PHE A 24 -37.99 14.69 7.18
C PHE A 24 -36.62 15.35 7.37
N PRO A 25 -36.12 16.10 6.37
CA PRO A 25 -34.84 16.82 6.47
C PRO A 25 -34.74 17.77 7.66
N VAL A 26 -35.86 18.37 8.09
CA VAL A 26 -35.90 19.28 9.25
C VAL A 26 -35.51 18.60 10.56
N VAL A 27 -35.86 17.31 10.73
CA VAL A 27 -35.52 16.54 11.92
C VAL A 27 -34.00 16.35 12.01
N HIS A 28 -33.38 16.01 10.88
CA HIS A 28 -31.93 15.85 10.77
C HIS A 28 -31.19 17.18 10.91
N GLN A 29 -31.71 18.27 10.34
CA GLN A 29 -31.12 19.60 10.50
C GLN A 29 -31.09 20.05 11.97
N VAL A 30 -32.17 19.83 12.71
CA VAL A 30 -32.24 20.14 14.15
C VAL A 30 -31.28 19.24 14.93
N ALA A 31 -31.22 17.94 14.61
CA ALA A 31 -30.26 17.03 15.22
C ALA A 31 -28.80 17.45 14.96
N GLY A 32 -28.46 17.87 13.74
CA GLY A 32 -27.12 18.35 13.40
C GLY A 32 -26.68 19.55 14.24
N HIS A 33 -27.60 20.48 14.54
CA HIS A 33 -27.34 21.61 15.42
C HIS A 33 -27.16 21.19 16.89
N ILE A 34 -28.05 20.32 17.40
CA ILE A 34 -28.01 19.82 18.79
C ILE A 34 -26.72 19.03 19.07
N PHE A 35 -26.32 18.15 18.13
CA PHE A 35 -25.15 17.29 18.27
C PHE A 35 -23.87 17.89 17.69
N GLN A 36 -23.86 19.18 17.37
CA GLN A 36 -22.70 19.90 16.82
C GLN A 36 -22.10 19.26 15.55
N ARG A 37 -22.92 18.55 14.76
CA ARG A 37 -22.50 17.94 13.48
C ARG A 37 -22.53 18.94 12.32
N GLY A 38 -23.07 20.15 12.53
CA GLY A 38 -23.16 21.20 11.52
C GLY A 38 -24.41 21.07 10.66
N LYS A 39 -24.40 21.71 9.48
CA LYS A 39 -25.56 21.66 8.56
C LYS A 39 -25.71 20.27 7.94
N LEU A 40 -26.96 19.87 7.70
CA LEU A 40 -27.30 18.69 6.90
C LEU A 40 -26.95 18.99 5.44
N ILE A 41 -26.15 18.11 4.86
CA ILE A 41 -25.73 18.15 3.46
C ILE A 41 -26.67 17.31 2.60
N ALA A 42 -26.94 16.09 3.02
CA ALA A 42 -27.82 15.17 2.31
C ALA A 42 -28.61 14.30 3.29
N LEU A 43 -29.83 13.96 2.88
CA LEU A 43 -30.62 12.93 3.55
C LEU A 43 -30.73 11.73 2.64
N VAL A 44 -30.07 10.63 3.02
CA VAL A 44 -30.03 9.41 2.23
C VAL A 44 -30.82 8.34 2.97
N ARG A 45 -32.01 8.01 2.46
CA ARG A 45 -33.04 7.19 3.11
C ARG A 45 -33.50 7.77 4.45
N GLN A 46 -32.78 7.48 5.53
CA GLN A 46 -33.00 7.96 6.89
C GLN A 46 -31.69 8.36 7.59
N SER A 47 -30.55 8.30 6.89
CA SER A 47 -29.25 8.75 7.38
C SER A 47 -28.98 10.16 6.90
N GLY A 48 -28.63 11.07 7.81
CA GLY A 48 -28.14 12.40 7.47
C GLY A 48 -26.62 12.40 7.30
N VAL A 49 -26.15 12.98 6.20
CA VAL A 49 -24.74 13.34 5.97
C VAL A 49 -24.57 14.80 6.33
N PHE A 50 -23.58 15.15 7.18
CA PHE A 50 -23.38 16.48 7.74
C PHE A 50 -22.00 17.07 7.42
N GLU A 51 -21.84 18.39 7.56
CA GLU A 51 -20.54 19.09 7.40
C GLU A 51 -19.42 18.54 8.30
N ALA A 52 -19.74 18.04 9.49
CA ALA A 52 -18.75 17.39 10.35
C ALA A 52 -18.22 16.08 9.74
N ASP A 53 -19.03 15.35 8.98
CA ASP A 53 -18.64 14.07 8.37
C ASP A 53 -17.64 14.31 7.22
N VAL A 54 -17.93 15.31 6.37
CA VAL A 54 -17.00 15.77 5.32
C VAL A 54 -15.69 16.26 5.91
N ARG A 55 -15.74 17.09 6.96
CA ARG A 55 -14.54 17.60 7.65
C ARG A 55 -13.72 16.50 8.31
N ALA A 56 -14.38 15.49 8.91
CA ALA A 56 -13.67 14.36 9.51
C ALA A 56 -12.89 13.58 8.45
N ARG A 57 -13.52 13.32 7.30
CA ARG A 57 -12.91 12.60 6.17
C ARG A 57 -11.79 13.39 5.50
N LEU A 58 -11.95 14.71 5.36
CA LEU A 58 -10.90 15.63 4.89
C LEU A 58 -9.66 15.55 5.76
N ARG A 59 -9.82 15.69 7.09
CA ARG A 59 -8.70 15.62 8.04
C ARG A 59 -7.97 14.28 7.99
N GLU A 60 -8.69 13.18 7.83
CA GLU A 60 -8.09 11.84 7.67
C GLU A 60 -7.23 11.77 6.39
N LYS A 61 -7.76 12.19 5.24
CA LYS A 61 -6.99 12.22 3.97
C LYS A 61 -5.75 13.13 4.09
N GLN A 62 -5.88 14.28 4.74
CA GLN A 62 -4.77 15.22 4.99
C GLN A 62 -3.67 14.61 5.86
N PHE A 63 -4.06 13.94 6.95
CA PHE A 63 -3.12 13.25 7.83
C PHE A 63 -2.34 12.17 7.07
N CYS A 64 -3.01 11.38 6.24
CA CYS A 64 -2.36 10.38 5.40
C CYS A 64 -1.47 10.98 4.30
N ALA A 65 -1.82 12.16 3.77
CA ALA A 65 -1.08 12.84 2.70
C ALA A 65 0.05 13.75 3.21
N GLY A 66 0.13 14.01 4.53
CA GLY A 66 1.10 14.94 5.11
C GLY A 66 0.92 16.40 4.65
N ARG A 67 -0.33 16.82 4.35
CA ARG A 67 -0.66 18.18 3.88
C ARG A 67 -1.65 18.86 4.83
N GLU A 68 -1.49 20.17 5.02
CA GLU A 68 -2.39 20.99 5.86
C GLU A 68 -3.43 21.79 5.05
N ASP A 69 -3.12 22.09 3.79
CA ASP A 69 -3.97 22.93 2.92
C ASP A 69 -5.13 22.14 2.30
N PHE A 70 -6.20 22.85 1.91
CA PHE A 70 -7.41 22.30 1.29
C PHE A 70 -7.76 23.00 -0.03
N ASP A 71 -8.35 22.25 -0.96
CA ASP A 71 -9.04 22.77 -2.14
C ASP A 71 -10.56 22.51 -1.99
N GLU A 72 -11.37 23.48 -2.40
CA GLU A 72 -12.84 23.37 -2.45
C GLU A 72 -13.26 22.17 -3.33
N ALA A 73 -12.49 21.87 -4.38
CA ALA A 73 -12.72 20.70 -5.23
C ALA A 73 -12.61 19.36 -4.46
N GLU A 74 -11.66 19.23 -3.52
CA GLU A 74 -11.50 18.02 -2.70
C GLU A 74 -12.68 17.85 -1.72
N SER A 75 -13.17 18.97 -1.16
CA SER A 75 -14.35 18.99 -0.29
C SER A 75 -15.61 18.53 -1.02
N VAL A 76 -15.84 19.04 -2.23
CA VAL A 76 -16.97 18.64 -3.07
C VAL A 76 -16.90 17.16 -3.44
N ALA A 77 -15.74 16.65 -3.84
CA ALA A 77 -15.56 15.24 -4.19
C ALA A 77 -15.84 14.31 -2.98
N LEU A 78 -15.33 14.68 -1.80
CA LEU A 78 -15.56 13.91 -0.56
C LEU A 78 -17.01 13.92 -0.10
N ARG A 79 -17.69 15.04 -0.30
CA ARG A 79 -19.11 15.16 -0.01
C ARG A 79 -19.89 14.14 -0.85
N ASP A 80 -19.62 14.10 -2.14
CA ASP A 80 -20.30 13.22 -3.09
C ASP A 80 -19.94 11.73 -2.82
N GLU A 81 -18.69 11.41 -2.44
CA GLU A 81 -18.25 10.08 -1.95
C GLU A 81 -19.11 9.62 -0.74
N LEU A 82 -19.27 10.50 0.26
CA LEU A 82 -20.04 10.18 1.48
C LEU A 82 -21.52 9.97 1.19
N ILE A 83 -22.12 10.80 0.33
CA ILE A 83 -23.51 10.66 -0.10
C ILE A 83 -23.72 9.32 -0.79
N ALA A 84 -22.83 8.97 -1.73
CA ALA A 84 -22.91 7.73 -2.48
C ALA A 84 -22.77 6.50 -1.56
N SER A 85 -21.84 6.54 -0.60
CA SER A 85 -21.66 5.48 0.40
C SER A 85 -22.93 5.24 1.23
N GLU A 86 -23.61 6.29 1.68
CA GLU A 86 -24.88 6.16 2.41
C GLU A 86 -26.04 5.66 1.53
N ALA A 87 -25.94 5.81 0.20
CA ALA A 87 -26.97 5.42 -0.76
C ALA A 87 -26.95 3.91 -1.09
N LEU A 88 -25.90 3.18 -0.68
CA LEU A 88 -25.70 1.77 -1.02
C LEU A 88 -26.84 0.88 -0.49
N PRO A 89 -27.51 0.05 -1.32
CA PRO A 89 -28.56 -0.88 -0.88
C PRO A 89 -27.97 -2.15 -0.26
N THR A 90 -27.13 -1.99 0.76
CA THR A 90 -26.41 -3.08 1.44
C THR A 90 -27.35 -4.21 1.89
N ASN A 91 -28.55 -3.89 2.38
CA ASN A 91 -29.54 -4.87 2.83
C ASN A 91 -30.03 -5.86 1.74
N THR A 92 -29.77 -5.59 0.46
CA THR A 92 -30.15 -6.49 -0.65
C THR A 92 -29.12 -7.59 -0.91
N VAL A 93 -27.91 -7.45 -0.38
CA VAL A 93 -26.81 -8.41 -0.58
C VAL A 93 -26.75 -9.41 0.56
N LYS A 94 -26.80 -10.71 0.22
CA LYS A 94 -26.57 -11.79 1.19
C LYS A 94 -25.07 -12.10 1.24
N THR A 95 -24.43 -11.88 2.39
CA THR A 95 -23.01 -12.23 2.59
C THR A 95 -22.81 -13.27 3.68
N ASN A 96 -21.99 -14.28 3.39
CA ASN A 96 -21.47 -15.24 4.37
C ASN A 96 -20.02 -14.90 4.78
N SER A 97 -19.42 -13.88 4.16
CA SER A 97 -18.01 -13.50 4.29
C SER A 97 -17.72 -12.77 5.62
N SER A 98 -18.72 -12.11 6.19
CA SER A 98 -18.60 -11.38 7.47
C SER A 98 -18.15 -12.24 8.65
N GLY A 99 -18.56 -13.51 8.69
CA GLY A 99 -18.08 -14.46 9.70
C GLY A 99 -16.60 -14.80 9.55
N ARG A 100 -16.10 -14.91 8.31
CA ARG A 100 -14.68 -15.18 8.02
C ARG A 100 -13.81 -14.00 8.44
N VAL A 101 -14.23 -12.78 8.09
CA VAL A 101 -13.52 -11.55 8.46
C VAL A 101 -13.50 -11.35 9.97
N LEU A 102 -14.60 -11.62 10.66
CA LEU A 102 -14.63 -11.55 12.13
C LEU A 102 -13.65 -12.53 12.78
N THR A 103 -13.56 -13.76 12.26
CA THR A 103 -12.59 -14.75 12.75
C THR A 103 -11.16 -14.29 12.51
N ALA A 104 -10.86 -13.77 11.32
CA ALA A 104 -9.53 -13.26 10.99
C ALA A 104 -9.13 -12.07 11.89
N LEU A 105 -10.06 -11.14 12.14
CA LEU A 105 -9.86 -10.01 13.05
C LEU A 105 -9.59 -10.49 14.48
N ARG A 106 -10.36 -11.49 14.95
CA ARG A 106 -10.15 -12.06 16.29
C ARG A 106 -8.78 -12.72 16.44
N ASN A 107 -8.28 -13.37 15.40
CA ASN A 107 -6.97 -14.05 15.41
C ASN A 107 -5.78 -13.07 15.46
N GLN A 108 -6.01 -11.76 15.34
CA GLN A 108 -4.97 -10.74 15.58
C GLN A 108 -4.68 -10.52 17.07
N PHE A 109 -5.49 -11.11 17.95
CA PHE A 109 -5.35 -11.01 19.41
C PHE A 109 -4.89 -12.34 19.99
N ALA A 110 -4.15 -12.30 21.10
CA ALA A 110 -3.63 -13.51 21.74
C ALA A 110 -4.76 -14.42 22.24
N ASP A 111 -5.87 -13.83 22.73
CA ASP A 111 -7.06 -14.57 23.14
C ASP A 111 -8.36 -13.74 23.00
N ASP A 112 -9.50 -14.42 23.19
CA ASP A 112 -10.84 -13.82 23.10
C ASP A 112 -11.09 -12.78 24.21
N ARG A 113 -10.36 -12.84 25.34
CA ARG A 113 -10.50 -11.85 26.42
C ARG A 113 -9.88 -10.53 26.03
N GLN A 114 -8.67 -10.55 25.46
CA GLN A 114 -8.00 -9.35 24.96
C GLN A 114 -8.81 -8.71 23.82
N PHE A 115 -9.36 -9.52 22.92
CA PHE A 115 -10.26 -9.04 21.88
C PHE A 115 -11.48 -8.31 22.47
N ARG A 116 -12.17 -8.92 23.44
CA ARG A 116 -13.33 -8.28 24.11
C ARG A 116 -12.94 -7.02 24.89
N ALA A 117 -11.78 -7.02 25.54
CA ALA A 117 -11.27 -5.84 26.25
C ALA A 117 -10.99 -4.68 25.29
N ALA A 118 -10.39 -4.96 24.12
CA ALA A 118 -10.17 -3.96 23.08
C ALA A 118 -11.49 -3.37 22.56
N LEU A 119 -12.49 -4.23 22.31
CA LEU A 119 -13.85 -3.77 21.93
C LEU A 119 -14.48 -2.88 23.00
N HIS A 120 -14.39 -3.27 24.27
CA HIS A 120 -14.91 -2.46 25.38
C HIS A 120 -14.20 -1.10 25.48
N HIS A 121 -12.88 -1.07 25.34
CA HIS A 121 -12.11 0.18 25.36
C HIS A 121 -12.50 1.12 24.21
N SER A 122 -12.79 0.57 23.03
CA SER A 122 -13.30 1.34 21.88
C SER A 122 -14.78 1.73 21.98
N GLY A 123 -15.49 1.30 23.03
CA GLY A 123 -16.93 1.54 23.19
C GLY A 123 -17.81 0.75 22.21
N VAL A 124 -17.26 -0.25 21.50
CA VAL A 124 -17.97 -1.02 20.47
C VAL A 124 -18.41 -2.37 21.03
N SER A 125 -19.70 -2.68 20.95
CA SER A 125 -20.18 -4.02 21.31
C SER A 125 -19.87 -5.04 20.20
N GLN A 126 -19.71 -6.32 20.56
CA GLN A 126 -19.52 -7.39 19.56
C GLN A 126 -20.70 -7.49 18.56
N ARG A 127 -21.93 -7.17 19.01
CA ARG A 127 -23.11 -7.09 18.15
C ARG A 127 -22.97 -5.94 17.14
N THR A 128 -22.52 -4.78 17.61
CA THR A 128 -22.27 -3.60 16.76
C THR A 128 -21.20 -3.93 15.73
N LEU A 129 -20.06 -4.49 16.15
CA LEU A 129 -18.98 -4.90 15.25
C LEU A 129 -19.47 -5.86 14.16
N ARG A 130 -20.22 -6.90 14.55
CA ARG A 130 -20.78 -7.88 13.59
C ARG A 130 -21.67 -7.22 12.56
N ARG A 131 -22.55 -6.30 13.01
CA ARG A 131 -23.44 -5.55 12.12
C ARG A 131 -22.63 -4.67 11.19
N THR A 132 -21.71 -3.87 11.71
CA THR A 132 -20.85 -2.99 10.92
C THR A 132 -20.05 -3.76 9.88
N LEU A 133 -19.37 -4.86 10.26
CA LEU A 133 -18.66 -5.72 9.31
C LEU A 133 -19.57 -6.28 8.22
N ALA A 134 -20.76 -6.75 8.59
CA ALA A 134 -21.71 -7.26 7.62
C ALA A 134 -22.18 -6.16 6.65
N ASP A 135 -22.43 -4.95 7.15
CA ASP A 135 -22.88 -3.84 6.32
C ASP A 135 -21.77 -3.33 5.40
N THR A 136 -20.52 -3.22 5.90
CA THR A 136 -19.34 -2.87 5.10
C THR A 136 -19.11 -3.87 3.97
N ILE A 137 -19.07 -5.17 4.27
CA ILE A 137 -18.82 -6.22 3.28
C ILE A 137 -19.93 -6.26 2.23
N ARG A 138 -21.20 -6.09 2.63
CA ARG A 138 -22.31 -6.00 1.67
C ARG A 138 -22.19 -4.79 0.77
N GLY A 139 -21.69 -3.66 1.28
CA GLY A 139 -21.42 -2.47 0.49
C GLY A 139 -20.35 -2.75 -0.56
N GLU A 140 -19.22 -3.32 -0.14
CA GLU A 140 -18.14 -3.73 -1.05
C GLU A 140 -18.64 -4.74 -2.10
N GLU A 141 -19.29 -5.83 -1.69
CA GLU A 141 -19.85 -6.83 -2.60
C GLU A 141 -20.89 -6.23 -3.56
N TRP A 142 -21.70 -5.27 -3.11
CA TRP A 142 -22.64 -4.58 -4.00
C TRP A 142 -21.91 -3.77 -5.07
N ILE A 143 -20.91 -2.98 -4.68
CA ILE A 143 -20.10 -2.17 -5.61
C ILE A 143 -19.44 -3.09 -6.64
N GLU A 144 -18.77 -4.16 -6.19
CA GLU A 144 -18.13 -5.13 -7.06
C GLU A 144 -19.12 -5.73 -8.06
N ASN A 145 -20.33 -6.10 -7.63
CA ASN A 145 -21.37 -6.60 -8.51
C ASN A 145 -21.85 -5.58 -9.55
N GLN A 146 -21.87 -4.28 -9.23
CA GLN A 146 -22.24 -3.23 -10.19
C GLN A 146 -21.17 -3.01 -11.26
N ILE A 147 -19.90 -3.11 -10.87
CA ILE A 147 -18.76 -2.79 -11.75
C ILE A 147 -18.15 -4.03 -12.42
N ALA A 148 -18.55 -5.24 -12.03
CA ALA A 148 -17.94 -6.49 -12.50
C ALA A 148 -17.82 -6.58 -14.04
N SER A 149 -18.85 -6.13 -14.76
CA SER A 149 -18.85 -6.12 -16.23
C SER A 149 -17.89 -5.07 -16.83
N GLN A 150 -17.62 -3.99 -16.12
CA GLN A 150 -16.73 -2.90 -16.55
C GLN A 150 -15.26 -3.20 -16.23
N VAL A 151 -15.00 -3.98 -15.18
CA VAL A 151 -13.65 -4.33 -14.71
C VAL A 151 -13.06 -5.54 -15.46
N ALA A 152 -13.88 -6.30 -16.18
CA ALA A 152 -13.41 -7.41 -17.01
C ALA A 152 -12.33 -6.95 -18.00
N VAL A 153 -11.16 -7.57 -17.93
CA VAL A 153 -10.02 -7.30 -18.82
C VAL A 153 -9.98 -8.36 -19.90
N SER A 154 -9.93 -7.93 -21.16
CA SER A 154 -9.80 -8.82 -22.30
C SER A 154 -8.34 -9.02 -22.69
N ASP A 155 -8.03 -10.17 -23.29
CA ASP A 155 -6.68 -10.47 -23.80
C ASP A 155 -6.21 -9.43 -24.83
N ALA A 156 -7.14 -8.86 -25.60
CA ALA A 156 -6.83 -7.81 -26.57
C ALA A 156 -6.34 -6.51 -25.89
N GLU A 157 -6.87 -6.18 -24.71
CA GLU A 157 -6.40 -5.01 -23.94
C GLU A 157 -5.02 -5.26 -23.33
N VAL A 158 -4.77 -6.47 -22.84
CA VAL A 158 -3.45 -6.88 -22.34
C VAL A 158 -2.41 -6.82 -23.45
N GLN A 159 -2.73 -7.37 -24.62
CA GLN A 159 -1.86 -7.34 -25.80
C GLN A 159 -1.55 -5.91 -26.23
N LYS A 160 -2.58 -5.07 -26.37
CA LYS A 160 -2.42 -3.66 -26.75
C LYS A 160 -1.56 -2.89 -25.75
N TYR A 161 -1.76 -3.12 -24.45
CA TYR A 161 -0.95 -2.47 -23.42
C TYR A 161 0.51 -2.91 -23.50
N PHE A 162 0.77 -4.20 -23.70
CA PHE A 162 2.11 -4.75 -23.87
C PHE A 162 2.84 -4.14 -25.08
N GLU A 163 2.17 -4.05 -26.23
CA GLU A 163 2.73 -3.46 -27.45
C GLU A 163 3.07 -1.98 -27.27
N GLN A 164 2.24 -1.24 -26.55
CA GLN A 164 2.45 0.19 -26.30
C GLN A 164 3.57 0.47 -25.29
N HIS A 165 3.85 -0.46 -24.37
CA HIS A 165 4.82 -0.29 -23.27
C HIS A 165 5.98 -1.29 -23.34
N GLN A 166 6.27 -1.85 -24.51
CA GLN A 166 7.30 -2.90 -24.69
C GLN A 166 8.70 -2.47 -24.20
N ALA A 167 9.00 -1.17 -24.24
CA ALA A 167 10.26 -0.62 -23.75
C ALA A 167 10.44 -0.79 -22.23
N GLU A 168 9.35 -0.82 -21.47
CA GLU A 168 9.31 -0.93 -20.01
C GLU A 168 9.41 -2.40 -19.55
N PHE A 169 8.97 -3.33 -20.38
CA PHE A 169 8.98 -4.77 -20.09
C PHE A 169 10.32 -5.42 -20.42
N LYS A 170 11.35 -5.04 -19.66
CA LYS A 170 12.69 -5.62 -19.75
C LYS A 170 13.12 -6.14 -18.40
N GLN A 171 13.58 -7.38 -18.38
CA GLN A 171 14.32 -7.88 -17.24
C GLN A 171 15.74 -7.30 -17.31
N PRO A 172 16.20 -6.56 -16.27
CA PRO A 172 17.55 -6.01 -16.27
C PRO A 172 18.60 -7.12 -16.18
N THR A 173 19.83 -6.83 -16.59
CA THR A 173 20.98 -7.70 -16.38
C THR A 173 21.11 -8.03 -14.89
N ARG A 174 21.24 -9.32 -14.57
CA ARG A 174 21.51 -9.80 -13.21
C ARG A 174 22.86 -10.50 -13.19
N ILE A 175 23.71 -10.08 -12.28
CA ILE A 175 25.06 -10.61 -12.15
C ILE A 175 25.13 -11.36 -10.82
N ARG A 176 25.66 -12.57 -10.83
CA ARG A 176 26.10 -13.26 -9.63
C ARG A 176 27.59 -13.08 -9.50
N ALA A 177 28.02 -12.61 -8.35
CA ALA A 177 29.43 -12.44 -8.05
C ALA A 177 29.73 -12.82 -6.61
N ARG A 178 31.00 -13.09 -6.37
CA ARG A 178 31.56 -13.16 -5.03
C ARG A 178 32.58 -12.03 -4.84
N HIS A 179 32.69 -11.54 -3.61
CA HIS A 179 33.65 -10.50 -3.29
C HIS A 179 34.38 -10.71 -1.96
N ILE A 180 35.55 -10.10 -1.85
CA ILE A 180 36.24 -9.86 -0.58
C ILE A 180 36.24 -8.35 -0.38
N PHE A 181 35.62 -7.90 0.70
CA PHE A 181 35.46 -6.48 0.99
C PHE A 181 36.33 -6.07 2.17
N LEU A 182 37.02 -4.95 2.03
CA LEU A 182 37.80 -4.29 3.07
C LEU A 182 37.31 -2.85 3.24
N ALA A 183 36.76 -2.54 4.39
CA ALA A 183 36.10 -1.27 4.67
C ALA A 183 37.12 -0.13 4.80
N ALA A 184 36.98 0.87 3.93
CA ALA A 184 37.70 2.12 3.96
C ALA A 184 36.79 3.21 3.37
N PRO A 185 35.67 3.53 4.06
CA PRO A 185 34.71 4.51 3.56
C PRO A 185 35.36 5.87 3.35
N GLU A 186 34.82 6.66 2.43
CA GLU A 186 35.29 8.03 2.19
C GLU A 186 35.33 8.84 3.51
N GLY A 187 36.44 9.54 3.75
CA GLY A 187 36.71 10.22 5.02
C GLY A 187 37.40 9.37 6.09
N SER A 188 37.73 8.10 5.81
CA SER A 188 38.60 7.29 6.67
C SER A 188 39.97 7.95 6.86
N ALA A 189 40.59 7.73 8.03
CA ALA A 189 41.94 8.19 8.31
C ALA A 189 42.93 7.66 7.26
N PRO A 190 43.91 8.46 6.80
CA PRO A 190 44.86 8.05 5.77
C PRO A 190 45.56 6.73 6.07
N GLU A 191 45.89 6.48 7.33
CA GLU A 191 46.54 5.27 7.80
C GLU A 191 45.65 4.03 7.61
N VAL A 192 44.34 4.17 7.85
CA VAL A 192 43.36 3.09 7.64
C VAL A 192 43.25 2.79 6.15
N THR A 193 43.07 3.81 5.31
CA THR A 193 42.97 3.64 3.86
C THR A 193 44.22 2.97 3.29
N GLN A 194 45.41 3.40 3.71
CA GLN A 194 46.68 2.80 3.28
C GLN A 194 46.80 1.35 3.75
N ALA A 195 46.41 1.03 4.98
CA ALA A 195 46.43 -0.34 5.48
C ALA A 195 45.48 -1.26 4.69
N LYS A 196 44.27 -0.81 4.37
CA LYS A 196 43.32 -1.58 3.55
C LYS A 196 43.79 -1.74 2.10
N GLN A 197 44.43 -0.71 1.55
CA GLN A 197 45.05 -0.79 0.22
C GLN A 197 46.17 -1.85 0.20
N GLN A 198 47.03 -1.89 1.22
CA GLN A 198 48.06 -2.93 1.28
C GLN A 198 47.44 -4.33 1.44
N ALA A 199 46.45 -4.47 2.32
CA ALA A 199 45.77 -5.74 2.55
C ALA A 199 45.09 -6.29 1.28
N ILE A 200 44.45 -5.44 0.46
CA ILE A 200 43.84 -5.90 -0.79
C ILE A 200 44.89 -6.33 -1.84
N LEU A 201 46.07 -5.69 -1.86
CA LEU A 201 47.18 -6.10 -2.70
C LEU A 201 47.76 -7.45 -2.27
N ASP A 202 47.87 -7.69 -0.97
CA ASP A 202 48.32 -8.98 -0.43
C ASP A 202 47.32 -10.11 -0.79
N ILE A 203 46.02 -9.82 -0.72
CA ILE A 203 44.96 -10.72 -1.20
C ILE A 203 45.13 -11.01 -2.69
N ALA A 204 45.45 -10.02 -3.51
CA ALA A 204 45.69 -10.21 -4.95
C ALA A 204 46.85 -11.17 -5.22
N VAL A 205 47.96 -11.04 -4.48
CA VAL A 205 49.12 -11.94 -4.58
C VAL A 205 48.75 -13.36 -4.18
N ARG A 206 47.98 -13.53 -3.09
CA ARG A 206 47.53 -14.83 -2.59
C ARG A 206 46.62 -15.55 -3.58
N LEU A 207 45.62 -14.84 -4.12
CA LEU A 207 44.75 -15.34 -5.18
C LEU A 207 45.53 -15.70 -6.45
N GLY A 208 46.53 -14.88 -6.83
CA GLY A 208 47.41 -15.16 -7.96
C GLY A 208 48.30 -16.40 -7.79
N ARG A 209 48.53 -16.84 -6.54
CA ARG A 209 49.25 -18.08 -6.21
C ARG A 209 48.33 -19.31 -6.17
N GLY A 210 47.02 -19.14 -6.40
CA GLY A 210 46.05 -20.22 -6.43
C GLY A 210 45.40 -20.54 -5.08
N GLU A 211 45.48 -19.64 -4.10
CA GLU A 211 44.70 -19.79 -2.86
C GLU A 211 43.21 -19.66 -3.15
N ASP A 212 42.37 -20.44 -2.44
CA ASP A 212 40.93 -20.46 -2.71
C ASP A 212 40.25 -19.14 -2.31
N PHE A 213 39.43 -18.61 -3.21
CA PHE A 213 38.74 -17.33 -2.99
C PHE A 213 37.75 -17.41 -1.83
N THR A 214 37.03 -18.53 -1.68
CA THR A 214 36.00 -18.68 -0.65
C THR A 214 36.61 -18.79 0.75
N GLU A 215 37.74 -19.50 0.87
CA GLU A 215 38.52 -19.57 2.10
C GLU A 215 39.07 -18.20 2.49
N LEU A 216 39.64 -17.47 1.53
CA LEU A 216 40.10 -16.10 1.77
C LEU A 216 38.97 -15.17 2.18
N ALA A 217 37.84 -15.20 1.48
CA ALA A 217 36.67 -14.39 1.82
C ALA A 217 36.20 -14.65 3.25
N ALA A 218 36.09 -15.92 3.65
CA ALA A 218 35.71 -16.30 5.01
C ALA A 218 36.71 -15.81 6.06
N LEU A 219 38.01 -15.79 5.73
CA LEU A 219 39.08 -15.40 6.63
C LEU A 219 39.18 -13.87 6.81
N VAL A 220 39.17 -13.11 5.71
CA VAL A 220 39.60 -11.70 5.73
C VAL A 220 38.54 -10.68 5.32
N SER A 221 37.41 -11.11 4.73
CA SER A 221 36.36 -10.16 4.32
C SER A 221 35.73 -9.49 5.54
N GLU A 222 35.41 -8.21 5.39
CA GLU A 222 34.69 -7.39 6.38
C GLU A 222 33.21 -7.23 6.03
N ASP A 223 32.76 -7.84 4.94
CA ASP A 223 31.32 -7.99 4.65
C ASP A 223 30.74 -9.21 5.37
N GLU A 224 30.26 -8.99 6.60
CA GLU A 224 29.63 -10.02 7.44
C GLU A 224 28.45 -10.73 6.75
N ALA A 225 27.76 -10.06 5.82
CA ALA A 225 26.60 -10.63 5.15
C ALA A 225 26.97 -11.73 4.16
N SER A 226 28.15 -11.68 3.53
CA SER A 226 28.60 -12.66 2.51
C SER A 226 29.83 -13.47 2.91
N LYS A 227 30.61 -13.00 3.90
CA LYS A 227 31.83 -13.65 4.41
C LYS A 227 31.67 -15.14 4.67
N THR A 228 30.62 -15.53 5.39
CA THR A 228 30.33 -16.92 5.74
C THR A 228 29.89 -17.79 4.56
N ARG A 229 29.54 -17.18 3.43
CA ARG A 229 29.19 -17.86 2.16
C ARG A 229 30.29 -17.72 1.12
N GLY A 230 31.55 -17.57 1.55
CA GLY A 230 32.69 -17.43 0.65
C GLY A 230 32.65 -16.16 -0.19
N GLY A 231 32.01 -15.11 0.32
CA GLY A 231 31.85 -13.83 -0.37
C GLY A 231 30.69 -13.77 -1.36
N ASP A 232 29.85 -14.80 -1.47
CA ASP A 232 28.77 -14.85 -2.46
C ASP A 232 27.64 -13.83 -2.16
N LEU A 233 27.43 -12.94 -3.12
CA LEU A 233 26.42 -11.88 -3.10
C LEU A 233 25.08 -12.34 -3.69
N GLY A 234 25.02 -13.51 -4.33
CA GLY A 234 23.87 -13.93 -5.12
C GLY A 234 23.67 -13.04 -6.36
N PHE A 235 22.49 -13.15 -6.99
CA PHE A 235 22.15 -12.37 -8.18
C PHE A 235 21.64 -10.97 -7.83
N PHE A 236 22.38 -9.95 -8.23
CA PHE A 236 22.01 -8.53 -8.07
C PHE A 236 21.86 -7.83 -9.43
N ALA A 237 21.14 -6.71 -9.41
CA ALA A 237 20.96 -5.81 -10.56
C ALA A 237 21.53 -4.42 -10.21
N ALA A 238 21.66 -3.55 -11.21
CA ALA A 238 22.28 -2.23 -11.06
C ALA A 238 21.71 -1.39 -9.90
N ASN A 239 20.41 -1.47 -9.65
CA ASN A 239 19.74 -0.71 -8.59
C ASN A 239 19.99 -1.21 -7.16
N ARG A 240 20.74 -2.31 -6.98
CA ARG A 240 21.04 -2.91 -5.67
C ARG A 240 22.48 -2.73 -5.21
N MET A 241 23.35 -2.17 -6.05
CA MET A 241 24.77 -2.02 -5.77
C MET A 241 25.24 -0.58 -6.08
N PRO A 242 26.37 -0.14 -5.49
CA PRO A 242 27.07 1.06 -5.95
C PRO A 242 27.35 1.01 -7.46
N ALA A 243 27.20 2.15 -8.15
CA ALA A 243 27.33 2.22 -9.61
C ALA A 243 28.71 1.71 -10.06
N GLU A 244 29.78 2.14 -9.41
CA GLU A 244 31.15 1.73 -9.71
C GLU A 244 31.38 0.23 -9.54
N PHE A 245 30.67 -0.42 -8.61
CA PHE A 245 30.78 -1.85 -8.37
C PHE A 245 30.04 -2.63 -9.48
N PHE A 246 28.82 -2.21 -9.82
CA PHE A 246 28.03 -2.86 -10.86
C PHE A 246 28.69 -2.74 -12.23
N GLU A 247 29.16 -1.55 -12.60
CA GLU A 247 29.88 -1.31 -13.87
C GLU A 247 31.14 -2.18 -14.00
N ALA A 248 31.89 -2.33 -12.90
CA ALA A 248 33.05 -3.21 -12.89
C ALA A 248 32.67 -4.68 -13.02
N ALA A 249 31.57 -5.11 -12.40
CA ALA A 249 31.06 -6.47 -12.52
C ALA A 249 30.58 -6.78 -13.94
N GLU A 250 29.88 -5.85 -14.58
CA GLU A 250 29.32 -6.02 -15.94
C GLU A 250 30.42 -6.22 -17.01
N GLN A 251 31.60 -5.66 -16.79
CA GLN A 251 32.75 -5.80 -17.68
C GLN A 251 33.49 -7.15 -17.53
N LEU A 252 33.14 -7.97 -16.53
CA LEU A 252 33.83 -9.22 -16.26
C LEU A 252 33.14 -10.42 -16.91
N THR A 253 33.94 -11.27 -17.52
CA THR A 253 33.47 -12.58 -17.99
C THR A 253 33.27 -13.51 -16.79
N PRO A 254 32.19 -14.32 -16.75
CA PRO A 254 32.01 -15.33 -15.71
C PRO A 254 33.24 -16.21 -15.53
N ASN A 255 33.64 -16.42 -14.28
CA ASN A 255 34.80 -17.19 -13.83
C ASN A 255 36.17 -16.66 -14.31
N ALA A 256 36.23 -15.43 -14.82
CA ALA A 256 37.50 -14.73 -15.03
C ALA A 256 38.25 -14.50 -13.71
N PRO A 257 39.56 -14.20 -13.75
CA PRO A 257 40.31 -13.81 -12.56
C PRO A 257 39.65 -12.63 -11.82
N PRO A 258 39.78 -12.55 -10.48
CA PRO A 258 39.21 -11.47 -9.70
C PRO A 258 39.74 -10.10 -10.14
N ARG A 259 38.84 -9.11 -10.23
CA ARG A 259 39.16 -7.70 -10.44
C ARG A 259 39.26 -7.00 -9.10
N PHE A 260 40.27 -6.16 -8.94
CA PHE A 260 40.46 -5.35 -7.75
C PHE A 260 40.01 -3.92 -8.04
N LEU A 261 39.18 -3.36 -7.17
CA LEU A 261 38.61 -2.02 -7.35
C LEU A 261 38.40 -1.31 -6.01
N GLN A 262 38.30 0.01 -6.07
CA GLN A 262 37.95 0.86 -4.95
C GLN A 262 36.59 1.52 -5.23
N SER A 263 35.73 1.51 -4.21
CA SER A 263 34.45 2.22 -4.18
C SER A 263 34.47 3.25 -3.06
N HIS A 264 33.42 4.07 -2.95
CA HIS A 264 33.24 4.96 -1.82
C HIS A 264 33.15 4.26 -0.45
N LEU A 265 32.90 2.93 -0.42
CA LEU A 265 32.84 2.13 0.81
C LEU A 265 34.19 1.52 1.21
N GLY A 266 35.15 1.43 0.28
CA GLY A 266 36.42 0.75 0.49
C GLY A 266 36.86 -0.09 -0.69
N PHE A 267 37.68 -1.11 -0.43
CA PHE A 267 38.35 -1.93 -1.42
C PHE A 267 37.67 -3.29 -1.61
N HIS A 268 37.64 -3.76 -2.86
CA HIS A 268 36.96 -4.98 -3.25
C HIS A 268 37.87 -5.84 -4.13
N ALA A 269 37.90 -7.14 -3.85
CA ALA A 269 38.29 -8.16 -4.82
C ALA A 269 37.00 -8.81 -5.34
N LEU A 270 36.70 -8.63 -6.61
CA LEU A 270 35.43 -9.01 -7.22
C LEU A 270 35.62 -10.12 -8.25
N GLN A 271 34.84 -11.19 -8.16
CA GLN A 271 34.80 -12.23 -9.19
C GLN A 271 33.36 -12.54 -9.58
N VAL A 272 33.05 -12.39 -10.87
CA VAL A 272 31.75 -12.77 -11.43
C VAL A 272 31.71 -14.28 -11.64
N THR A 273 30.64 -14.91 -11.17
CA THR A 273 30.42 -16.36 -11.28
C THR A 273 29.35 -16.70 -12.32
N ASP A 274 28.38 -15.80 -12.55
CA ASP A 274 27.33 -15.98 -13.54
C ASP A 274 26.73 -14.64 -13.99
N VAL A 275 26.24 -14.57 -15.23
CA VAL A 275 25.59 -13.39 -15.80
C VAL A 275 24.32 -13.81 -16.52
N HIS A 276 23.20 -13.29 -16.06
CA HIS A 276 21.93 -13.35 -16.77
C HIS A 276 21.74 -12.02 -17.53
N PRO A 277 21.91 -12.00 -18.86
CA PRO A 277 21.81 -10.77 -19.63
C PRO A 277 20.41 -10.18 -19.58
N ALA A 278 20.30 -8.88 -19.79
CA ALA A 278 19.02 -8.24 -19.97
C ALA A 278 18.26 -8.90 -21.11
N ARG A 279 16.98 -9.21 -20.87
CA ARG A 279 16.08 -9.79 -21.88
C ARG A 279 14.75 -9.06 -21.89
N PRO A 280 14.10 -8.90 -23.06
CA PRO A 280 12.71 -8.51 -23.09
C PRO A 280 11.88 -9.57 -22.37
N LEU A 281 10.92 -9.12 -21.56
CA LEU A 281 9.90 -10.01 -21.00
C LEU A 281 8.90 -10.34 -22.10
N THR A 282 8.41 -11.57 -22.09
CA THR A 282 7.36 -11.99 -23.02
C THR A 282 5.99 -11.55 -22.51
N LEU A 283 4.99 -11.47 -23.39
CA LEU A 283 3.61 -11.22 -22.98
C LEU A 283 3.18 -12.15 -21.84
N ALA A 284 3.51 -13.44 -21.93
CA ALA A 284 3.17 -14.42 -20.91
C ALA A 284 3.81 -14.12 -19.54
N ASP A 285 5.05 -13.62 -19.52
CA ASP A 285 5.75 -13.24 -18.28
C ASP A 285 5.02 -12.09 -17.55
N VAL A 286 4.44 -11.14 -18.29
CA VAL A 286 3.86 -9.90 -17.73
C VAL A 286 2.33 -9.84 -17.77
N THR A 287 1.66 -10.82 -18.37
CA THR A 287 0.20 -10.88 -18.46
C THR A 287 -0.50 -10.70 -17.10
N PRO A 288 -0.08 -11.37 -16.01
CA PRO A 288 -0.73 -11.18 -14.71
C PRO A 288 -0.61 -9.74 -14.18
N GLU A 289 0.56 -9.12 -14.38
CA GLU A 289 0.85 -7.77 -13.93
C GLU A 289 0.06 -6.74 -14.74
N ILE A 290 0.10 -6.83 -16.06
CA ILE A 290 -0.68 -5.96 -16.96
C ILE A 290 -2.19 -6.11 -16.68
N THR A 291 -2.68 -7.34 -16.50
CA THR A 291 -4.09 -7.59 -16.18
C THR A 291 -4.49 -6.90 -14.87
N ALA A 292 -3.66 -7.02 -13.84
CA ALA A 292 -3.92 -6.37 -12.55
C ALA A 292 -3.90 -4.84 -12.66
N LEU A 293 -2.97 -4.27 -13.44
CA LEU A 293 -2.88 -2.83 -13.68
C LEU A 293 -4.13 -2.31 -14.42
N ILE A 294 -4.52 -2.94 -15.52
CA ILE A 294 -5.70 -2.54 -16.30
C ILE A 294 -6.97 -2.71 -15.45
N ALA A 295 -7.10 -3.82 -14.71
CA ALA A 295 -8.24 -4.05 -13.84
C ALA A 295 -8.34 -3.00 -12.72
N ALA A 296 -7.22 -2.62 -12.10
CA ALA A 296 -7.18 -1.59 -11.08
C ALA A 296 -7.61 -0.22 -11.63
N GLU A 297 -7.13 0.15 -12.83
CA GLU A 297 -7.52 1.39 -13.49
C GLU A 297 -9.01 1.40 -13.82
N LYS A 298 -9.51 0.35 -14.48
CA LYS A 298 -10.94 0.19 -14.80
C LYS A 298 -11.81 0.25 -13.56
N ARG A 299 -11.41 -0.43 -12.48
CA ARG A 299 -12.11 -0.43 -11.20
C ARG A 299 -12.21 0.98 -10.64
N ARG A 300 -11.11 1.72 -10.61
CA ARG A 300 -11.08 3.11 -10.14
C ARG A 300 -12.06 3.98 -10.93
N THR A 301 -12.04 3.89 -12.26
CA THR A 301 -12.94 4.65 -13.13
C THR A 301 -14.42 4.24 -12.93
N ALA A 302 -14.70 2.94 -12.87
CA ALA A 302 -16.06 2.43 -12.72
C ALA A 302 -16.68 2.77 -11.36
N VAL A 303 -15.88 2.71 -10.28
CA VAL A 303 -16.32 3.13 -8.93
C VAL A 303 -16.61 4.63 -8.92
N ALA A 304 -15.71 5.46 -9.46
CA ALA A 304 -15.93 6.91 -9.52
C ALA A 304 -17.20 7.28 -10.33
N ALA A 305 -17.46 6.56 -11.44
CA ALA A 305 -18.69 6.73 -12.20
C ALA A 305 -19.94 6.33 -11.41
N LEU A 306 -19.89 5.19 -10.73
CA LEU A 306 -20.99 4.69 -9.88
C LEU A 306 -21.29 5.64 -8.71
N GLU A 307 -20.25 6.17 -8.06
CA GLU A 307 -20.39 7.16 -6.99
C GLU A 307 -21.08 8.43 -7.50
N SER A 308 -20.66 8.93 -8.67
CA SER A 308 -21.30 10.08 -9.31
C SER A 308 -22.77 9.83 -9.65
N ASP A 309 -23.10 8.64 -10.16
CA ASP A 309 -24.48 8.23 -10.46
C ASP A 309 -25.34 8.15 -9.20
N LEU A 310 -24.83 7.53 -8.13
CA LEU A 310 -25.52 7.41 -6.86
C LEU A 310 -25.78 8.77 -6.22
N ALA A 311 -24.78 9.65 -6.24
CA ALA A 311 -24.92 11.02 -5.75
C ALA A 311 -26.02 11.75 -6.53
N ARG A 312 -26.03 11.71 -7.87
CA ARG A 312 -27.09 12.34 -8.69
C ARG A 312 -28.49 11.81 -8.39
N CYS A 313 -28.63 10.51 -8.11
CA CYS A 313 -29.92 9.88 -7.86
C CYS A 313 -30.49 10.15 -6.45
N THR A 314 -29.67 10.64 -5.52
CA THR A 314 -30.13 11.02 -4.17
C THR A 314 -30.76 12.41 -4.14
N ARG A 315 -31.91 12.52 -3.47
CA ARG A 315 -32.64 13.79 -3.31
C ARG A 315 -31.90 14.69 -2.33
N PHE A 316 -31.15 15.67 -2.85
CA PHE A 316 -30.46 16.65 -2.04
C PHE A 316 -31.40 17.69 -1.43
N VAL A 317 -31.08 18.11 -0.21
CA VAL A 317 -31.63 19.34 0.37
C VAL A 317 -30.49 20.34 0.42
N VAL A 318 -30.30 21.08 -0.66
CA VAL A 318 -29.44 22.27 -0.66
C VAL A 318 -30.33 23.46 -0.30
N LYS A 319 -29.96 24.19 0.75
CA LYS A 319 -30.31 25.59 0.96
C LYS A 319 -29.04 26.37 1.22
#